data_AF-A0A7C3WYA3-F1
#
_entry.id   AF-A0A7C3WYA3-F1
#
_cell.length_a   1.000
_cell.length_b   1.000
_cell.length_c   1.000
_cell.angle_alpha   90.00
_cell.angle_beta   90.00
_cell.angle_gamma   90.00
#
_symmetry.space_group_name_H-M   'P 1'
#
loop_
_entity.id
_entity.type
_entity.pdbx_description
1 polymer ?
#
loop_
_entity_poly.entity_id
_entity_poly.type
_entity_poly.pdbx_seq_one_letter_code
_entity_poly.pdbx_strand_id
1 'polypeptide(L)'
;MGYNLDKIKSVQAIQIPIRIKKSDITKFGVEEDEYEKFIKYKKADAQLKICIRIGDILKIENLSLKKANRDADYNQIDKRTIDSYREMWGFDEEISYWLKLFTGELNPKEEMKKGNLKEQKNKRFKDTRRLFLDEIPSKMQNKIINFFKKNRIRVVSDIIKGRGGLSADWMLVAKYDKISNATTWVLKDINFVMNFFGNGKICISPKGSLYIGRITMQRKGGTPDPTKIQFKIKPCELFGSGA
;
A
#
# COMPACT_ATOMS: atom_id res chain seq x y z
N MET A 1 9.51 -22.05 -0.54
CA MET A 1 10.22 -21.99 -1.84
C MET A 1 9.89 -23.18 -2.75
N GLY A 2 9.61 -24.39 -2.25
CA GLY A 2 9.25 -25.53 -3.10
C GLY A 2 10.34 -25.98 -4.09
N TYR A 3 11.51 -25.34 -4.08
CA TYR A 3 12.65 -25.76 -4.87
C TYR A 3 13.23 -27.03 -4.28
N ASN A 4 13.63 -27.95 -5.16
CA ASN A 4 14.53 -29.02 -4.78
C ASN A 4 15.93 -28.42 -4.65
N LEU A 5 16.45 -28.37 -3.43
CA LEU A 5 17.75 -27.76 -3.10
C LEU A 5 18.91 -28.45 -3.84
N ASP A 6 18.80 -29.76 -4.07
CA ASP A 6 19.82 -30.58 -4.73
C ASP A 6 20.01 -30.22 -6.21
N LYS A 7 19.04 -29.49 -6.81
CA LYS A 7 19.09 -29.05 -8.20
C LYS A 7 19.68 -27.65 -8.39
N ILE A 8 20.03 -26.95 -7.31
CA ILE A 8 20.55 -25.58 -7.36
C ILE A 8 22.04 -25.62 -7.66
N LYS A 9 22.46 -25.16 -8.85
CA LYS A 9 23.88 -25.13 -9.23
C LYS A 9 24.63 -23.94 -8.63
N SER A 10 23.99 -22.78 -8.54
CA SER A 10 24.54 -21.59 -7.91
C SER A 10 23.45 -20.59 -7.54
N VAL A 11 23.75 -19.74 -6.56
CA VAL A 11 22.92 -18.60 -6.15
C VAL A 11 23.79 -17.36 -6.13
N GLN A 12 23.40 -16.35 -6.90
CA GLN A 12 24.04 -15.03 -6.87
C GLN A 12 22.99 -13.98 -6.55
N ALA A 13 23.28 -13.10 -5.60
CA ALA A 13 22.43 -11.94 -5.28
C ALA A 13 23.10 -10.67 -5.83
N ILE A 14 22.44 -10.00 -6.78
CA ILE A 14 22.89 -8.72 -7.34
C ILE A 14 21.86 -7.65 -7.00
N GLN A 15 22.27 -6.57 -6.36
CA GLN A 15 21.38 -5.42 -6.16
C GLN A 15 21.20 -4.66 -7.47
N ILE A 16 19.97 -4.58 -7.97
CA ILE A 16 19.62 -3.77 -9.15
C ILE A 16 19.07 -2.42 -8.68
N PRO A 17 19.55 -1.30 -9.26
CA PRO A 17 18.96 0.01 -9.03
C PRO A 17 17.48 0.04 -9.45
N ILE A 18 16.60 0.30 -8.49
CA ILE A 18 15.14 0.38 -8.71
C ILE A 18 14.68 1.71 -9.33
N ARG A 19 15.62 2.62 -9.63
CA ARG A 19 15.37 3.89 -10.32
C ARG A 19 16.38 4.00 -11.44
N ILE A 20 15.90 4.04 -12.67
CA ILE A 20 16.69 4.33 -13.86
C ILE A 20 16.40 5.81 -14.19
N LYS A 21 17.43 6.59 -14.55
CA LYS A 21 17.19 7.98 -14.99
C LYS A 21 16.36 7.94 -16.25
N LYS A 22 15.38 8.84 -16.43
CA LYS A 22 14.54 8.87 -17.64
C LYS A 22 15.37 8.86 -18.93
N SER A 23 16.50 9.58 -18.93
CA SER A 23 17.48 9.63 -20.03
C SER A 23 18.15 8.31 -20.38
N ASP A 24 18.15 7.33 -19.47
CA ASP A 24 18.82 6.05 -19.66
C ASP A 24 17.84 4.93 -20.02
N ILE A 25 16.52 5.16 -19.95
CA ILE A 25 15.49 4.13 -20.19
C ILE A 25 15.49 3.66 -21.65
N THR A 26 15.59 4.60 -22.60
CA THR A 26 15.66 4.30 -24.04
C THR A 26 16.88 3.46 -24.40
N LYS A 27 17.99 3.60 -23.65
CA LYS A 27 19.20 2.77 -23.82
C LYS A 27 18.96 1.29 -23.49
N PHE A 28 17.91 0.99 -22.72
CA PHE A 28 17.51 -0.36 -22.36
C PHE A 28 16.31 -0.87 -23.18
N GLY A 29 15.87 -0.13 -24.21
CA GLY A 29 14.77 -0.54 -25.08
C GLY A 29 13.41 -0.57 -24.39
N VAL A 30 13.24 0.17 -23.29
CA VAL A 30 11.96 0.31 -22.58
C VAL A 30 11.31 1.63 -23.00
N GLU A 31 10.03 1.57 -23.36
CA GLU A 31 9.26 2.77 -23.72
C GLU A 31 8.90 3.59 -22.47
N GLU A 32 8.79 4.91 -22.61
CA GLU A 32 8.53 5.82 -21.48
C GLU A 32 7.19 5.50 -20.79
N ASP A 33 6.13 5.22 -21.56
CA ASP A 33 4.81 4.84 -21.05
C ASP A 33 4.85 3.53 -20.24
N GLU A 34 5.69 2.58 -20.65
CA GLU A 34 5.85 1.31 -19.95
C GLU A 34 6.58 1.52 -18.62
N TYR A 35 7.62 2.36 -18.62
CA TYR A 35 8.31 2.78 -17.41
C TYR A 35 7.41 3.51 -16.43
N GLU A 36 6.57 4.43 -16.90
CA GLU A 36 5.62 5.14 -16.04
C GLU A 36 4.64 4.17 -15.37
N LYS A 37 4.16 3.15 -16.09
CA LYS A 37 3.38 2.05 -15.50
C LYS A 37 4.20 1.28 -14.45
N PHE A 38 5.45 0.90 -14.75
CA PHE A 38 6.29 0.18 -13.78
C PHE A 38 6.52 0.98 -12.49
N ILE A 39 6.88 2.26 -12.61
CA ILE A 39 7.06 3.14 -11.45
C ILE A 39 5.76 3.37 -10.71
N LYS A 40 4.63 3.53 -11.44
CA LYS A 40 3.31 3.69 -10.84
C LYS A 40 3.01 2.51 -9.92
N TYR A 41 3.25 1.26 -10.30
CA TYR A 41 2.88 0.10 -9.48
C TYR A 41 4.01 -0.49 -8.62
N LYS A 42 5.20 0.12 -8.62
CA LYS A 42 6.38 -0.37 -7.89
C LYS A 42 6.15 -0.45 -6.37
N LYS A 43 6.60 -1.56 -5.78
CA LYS A 43 6.62 -1.80 -4.32
C LYS A 43 7.95 -2.26 -3.74
N ALA A 44 8.87 -2.73 -4.58
CA ALA A 44 10.20 -3.11 -4.14
C ALA A 44 11.00 -1.89 -3.65
N ASP A 45 11.55 -2.00 -2.45
CA ASP A 45 12.47 -1.03 -1.85
C ASP A 45 13.92 -1.34 -2.24
N ALA A 46 14.21 -2.60 -2.59
CA ALA A 46 15.41 -3.04 -3.27
C ALA A 46 15.06 -4.14 -4.27
N GLN A 47 15.64 -4.10 -5.47
CA GLN A 47 15.55 -5.22 -6.38
C GLN A 47 16.78 -6.08 -6.17
N LEU A 48 16.57 -7.34 -5.79
CA LEU A 48 17.62 -8.33 -5.70
C LEU A 48 17.44 -9.28 -6.88
N LYS A 49 18.40 -9.28 -7.79
CA LYS A 49 18.48 -10.35 -8.79
C LYS A 49 19.08 -11.56 -8.08
N ILE A 50 18.20 -12.45 -7.62
CA ILE A 50 18.62 -13.77 -7.11
C ILE A 50 18.70 -14.71 -8.31
N CYS A 51 19.87 -14.76 -8.95
CA CYS A 51 20.13 -15.69 -10.04
C CYS A 51 20.27 -17.11 -9.47
N ILE A 52 19.18 -17.86 -9.43
CA ILE A 52 19.22 -19.30 -9.13
C ILE A 52 19.39 -20.04 -10.45
N ARG A 53 20.56 -20.64 -10.68
CA ARG A 53 20.78 -21.44 -11.89
C ARG A 53 20.33 -22.88 -11.66
N ILE A 54 19.22 -23.27 -12.28
CA ILE A 54 18.75 -24.66 -12.36
C ILE A 54 18.79 -25.05 -13.84
N GLY A 55 19.88 -25.69 -14.27
CA GLY A 55 20.14 -25.86 -15.70
C GLY A 55 20.41 -24.52 -16.40
N ASP A 56 19.54 -24.15 -17.35
CA ASP A 56 19.61 -22.89 -18.13
C ASP A 56 18.54 -21.86 -17.73
N ILE A 57 17.74 -22.15 -16.70
CA ILE A 57 16.69 -21.25 -16.22
C ILE A 57 17.29 -20.21 -15.26
N LEU A 58 17.02 -18.94 -15.52
CA LEU A 58 17.33 -17.81 -14.65
C LEU A 58 16.06 -17.30 -13.98
N LYS A 59 16.03 -17.31 -12.64
CA LYS A 59 14.95 -16.69 -11.86
C LYS A 59 15.39 -15.33 -11.30
N ILE A 60 14.44 -14.42 -11.09
CA ILE A 60 14.63 -13.09 -10.49
C ILE A 60 13.52 -12.89 -9.45
N GLU A 61 13.85 -12.42 -8.24
CA GLU A 61 12.88 -12.26 -7.14
C GLU A 61 13.05 -10.90 -6.44
N ASN A 62 12.01 -10.07 -6.45
CA ASN A 62 12.04 -8.70 -5.91
C ASN A 62 11.73 -8.65 -4.40
N LEU A 63 12.40 -7.76 -3.65
CA LEU A 63 12.25 -7.64 -2.20
C LEU A 63 11.66 -6.28 -1.78
N SER A 64 10.58 -6.28 -0.99
CA SER A 64 10.14 -5.10 -0.24
C SER A 64 10.78 -5.09 1.14
N LEU A 65 11.28 -3.93 1.57
CA LEU A 65 12.00 -3.74 2.84
C LEU A 65 11.19 -2.83 3.76
N LYS A 66 10.96 -3.27 4.99
CA LYS A 66 10.35 -2.45 6.03
C LYS A 66 11.23 -2.45 7.27
N LYS A 67 11.72 -1.27 7.64
CA LYS A 67 12.34 -1.04 8.94
C LYS A 67 11.24 -0.75 9.96
N ALA A 68 11.25 -1.46 11.07
CA ALA A 68 10.36 -1.21 12.19
C ALA A 68 11.17 -0.99 13.47
N ASN A 69 10.62 -0.17 14.36
CA ASN A 69 11.16 0.04 15.71
C ASN A 69 10.10 -0.43 16.71
N ARG A 70 10.52 -1.00 17.84
CA ARG A 70 9.60 -1.48 18.90
C ARG A 70 8.58 -0.40 19.35
N ASP A 71 9.00 0.86 19.35
CA ASP A 71 8.19 1.99 19.83
C ASP A 71 7.30 2.64 18.74
N ALA A 72 7.47 2.27 17.46
CA ALA A 72 6.79 2.91 16.33
C ALA A 72 6.63 1.93 15.15
N ASP A 73 5.63 1.06 15.25
CA ASP A 73 5.36 -0.01 14.27
C ASP A 73 4.14 0.34 13.38
N TYR A 74 4.22 1.45 12.65
CA TYR A 74 3.22 1.78 11.63
C TYR A 74 3.91 2.33 10.38
N ASN A 75 4.01 1.49 9.35
CA ASN A 75 4.74 1.80 8.14
C ASN A 75 3.78 2.08 6.99
N GLN A 76 4.08 3.12 6.21
CA GLN A 76 3.38 3.40 4.95
C GLN A 76 3.74 2.34 3.91
N ILE A 77 2.73 1.82 3.21
CA ILE A 77 2.89 0.85 2.11
C ILE A 77 2.40 1.38 0.75
N ASP A 78 1.41 2.27 0.73
CA ASP A 78 1.02 3.02 -0.47
C ASP A 78 0.51 4.42 -0.08
N LYS A 79 0.66 5.38 -0.99
CA LYS A 79 0.17 6.75 -0.88
C LYS A 79 -0.02 7.37 -2.26
N ARG A 80 -1.25 7.80 -2.59
CA ARG A 80 -1.60 8.51 -3.84
C ARG A 80 -2.79 9.45 -3.63
N THR A 81 -3.14 10.22 -4.65
CA THR A 81 -4.40 10.99 -4.71
C THR A 81 -5.58 10.05 -4.93
N ILE A 82 -6.79 10.52 -4.66
CA ILE A 82 -8.01 9.75 -4.91
C ILE A 82 -8.15 9.41 -6.39
N ASP A 83 -7.89 10.37 -7.28
CA ASP A 83 -8.00 10.14 -8.73
C ASP A 83 -7.05 9.05 -9.22
N SER A 84 -5.83 8.96 -8.68
CA SER A 84 -4.92 7.87 -9.02
C SER A 84 -5.49 6.50 -8.64
N TYR A 85 -6.09 6.38 -7.45
CA TYR A 85 -6.72 5.12 -7.04
C TYR A 85 -7.99 4.82 -7.81
N ARG A 86 -8.72 5.86 -8.21
CA ARG A 86 -9.90 5.71 -9.05
C ARG A 86 -9.54 5.11 -10.39
N GLU A 87 -8.51 5.63 -11.04
CA GLU A 87 -7.99 5.07 -12.28
C GLU A 87 -7.52 3.62 -12.08
N MET A 88 -6.84 3.33 -10.95
CA MET A 88 -6.34 1.97 -10.65
C MET A 88 -7.44 0.96 -10.34
N TRP A 89 -8.53 1.35 -9.68
CA TRP A 89 -9.53 0.42 -9.12
C TRP A 89 -10.94 0.58 -9.70
N GLY A 90 -11.21 1.63 -10.46
CA GLY A 90 -12.47 1.85 -11.16
C GLY A 90 -13.68 2.10 -10.26
N PHE A 91 -13.51 2.74 -9.10
CA PHE A 91 -14.66 3.19 -8.33
C PHE A 91 -15.35 4.40 -8.98
N ASP A 92 -16.64 4.54 -8.73
CA ASP A 92 -17.46 5.59 -9.33
C ASP A 92 -17.16 7.00 -8.78
N GLU A 93 -17.71 8.02 -9.45
CA GLU A 93 -17.58 9.42 -9.07
C GLU A 93 -18.08 9.70 -7.65
N GLU A 94 -19.12 9.00 -7.22
CA GLU A 94 -19.71 9.22 -5.90
C GLU A 94 -18.73 8.79 -4.80
N ILE A 95 -18.14 7.58 -4.92
CA ILE A 95 -17.09 7.12 -4.02
C ILE A 95 -15.89 8.09 -4.07
N SER A 96 -15.49 8.52 -5.26
CA SER A 96 -14.39 9.46 -5.45
C SER A 96 -14.62 10.77 -4.69
N TYR A 97 -15.78 11.39 -4.88
CA TYR A 97 -16.18 12.63 -4.22
C TYR A 97 -16.10 12.52 -2.69
N TRP A 98 -16.69 11.47 -2.11
CA TRP A 98 -16.68 11.28 -0.66
C TRP A 98 -15.29 10.96 -0.10
N LEU A 99 -14.47 10.22 -0.85
CA LEU A 99 -13.08 9.99 -0.47
C LEU A 99 -12.23 11.27 -0.56
N LYS A 100 -12.50 12.16 -1.51
CA LYS A 100 -11.85 13.47 -1.61
C LYS A 100 -12.21 14.38 -0.43
N LEU A 101 -13.45 14.36 0.04
CA LEU A 101 -13.85 15.00 1.29
C LEU A 101 -13.14 14.36 2.50
N PHE A 102 -13.00 13.03 2.51
CA PHE A 102 -12.31 12.31 3.58
C PHE A 102 -10.82 12.67 3.69
N THR A 103 -10.14 12.85 2.56
CA THR A 103 -8.72 13.21 2.54
C THR A 103 -8.48 14.71 2.65
N GLY A 104 -9.50 15.53 2.41
CA GLY A 104 -9.40 16.99 2.32
C GLY A 104 -8.87 17.49 0.98
N GLU A 105 -8.91 16.66 -0.08
CA GLU A 105 -8.79 17.15 -1.47
C GLU A 105 -9.98 18.07 -1.82
N LEU A 106 -11.15 17.82 -1.22
CA LEU A 106 -12.29 18.74 -1.22
C LEU A 106 -12.51 19.30 0.20
N ASN A 107 -12.80 20.60 0.28
CA ASN A 107 -13.05 21.27 1.55
C ASN A 107 -14.53 21.13 1.99
N PRO A 108 -14.81 20.59 3.19
CA PRO A 108 -16.20 20.42 3.65
C PRO A 108 -17.00 21.72 3.74
N LYS A 109 -16.37 22.84 4.13
CA LYS A 109 -17.07 24.14 4.26
C LYS A 109 -17.48 24.69 2.91
N GLU A 110 -16.66 24.50 1.87
CA GLU A 110 -16.98 24.93 0.51
C GLU A 110 -18.10 24.09 -0.09
N GLU A 111 -18.04 22.77 0.10
CA GLU A 111 -19.09 21.86 -0.37
C GLU A 111 -20.43 22.06 0.37
N MET A 112 -20.39 22.48 1.64
CA MET A 112 -21.58 22.94 2.36
C MET A 112 -22.18 24.21 1.72
N LYS A 113 -21.36 25.21 1.37
CA LYS A 113 -21.84 26.44 0.72
C LYS A 113 -22.48 26.18 -0.64
N LYS A 114 -21.96 25.21 -1.40
CA LYS A 114 -22.54 24.76 -2.68
C LYS A 114 -23.85 23.97 -2.51
N GLY A 115 -24.24 23.62 -1.29
CA GLY A 115 -25.44 22.83 -1.03
C GLY A 115 -25.27 21.34 -1.31
N ASN A 116 -24.04 20.84 -1.45
CA ASN A 116 -23.76 19.41 -1.72
C ASN A 116 -23.80 18.55 -0.45
N LEU A 117 -23.78 19.17 0.73
CA LEU A 117 -23.75 18.50 2.05
C LEU A 117 -25.01 18.78 2.89
N LYS A 118 -26.21 18.78 2.28
CA LYS A 118 -27.48 19.11 2.97
C LYS A 118 -27.74 18.25 4.21
N GLU A 119 -27.52 16.94 4.11
CA GLU A 119 -27.70 15.98 5.23
C GLU A 119 -26.70 16.19 6.38
N GLN A 120 -25.62 16.95 6.15
CA GLN A 120 -24.57 17.21 7.14
C GLN A 120 -24.59 18.65 7.64
N LYS A 121 -25.56 19.48 7.22
CA LYS A 121 -25.60 20.94 7.47
C LYS A 121 -25.53 21.32 8.96
N ASN A 122 -26.07 20.48 9.84
CA ASN A 122 -26.12 20.72 11.28
C ASN A 122 -25.06 19.93 12.07
N LYS A 123 -24.16 19.18 11.41
CA LYS A 123 -23.13 18.40 12.10
C LYS A 123 -21.89 19.25 12.39
N ARG A 124 -21.39 19.13 13.63
CA ARG A 124 -20.09 19.68 14.02
C ARG A 124 -18.99 18.70 13.61
N PHE A 125 -18.23 19.07 12.58
CA PHE A 125 -17.09 18.26 12.12
C PHE A 125 -15.90 18.34 13.08
N LYS A 126 -15.21 17.21 13.26
CA LYS A 126 -14.02 17.11 14.10
C LYS A 126 -12.82 17.87 13.52
N ASP A 127 -12.70 17.96 12.20
CA ASP A 127 -11.65 18.68 11.48
C ASP A 127 -12.30 19.56 10.42
N THR A 128 -11.89 20.82 10.30
CA THR A 128 -12.46 21.77 9.32
C THR A 128 -11.96 21.52 7.90
N ARG A 129 -10.87 20.77 7.75
CA ARG A 129 -10.18 20.55 6.47
C ARG A 129 -10.67 19.33 5.71
N ARG A 130 -11.44 18.44 6.36
CA ARG A 130 -11.86 17.14 5.82
C ARG A 130 -13.00 16.53 6.63
N LEU A 131 -13.60 15.48 6.11
CA LEU A 131 -14.52 14.62 6.87
C LEU A 131 -13.81 13.36 7.35
N PHE A 132 -14.30 12.78 8.44
CA PHE A 132 -14.02 11.41 8.81
C PHE A 132 -15.08 10.48 8.22
N LEU A 133 -14.75 9.19 8.04
CA LEU A 133 -15.70 8.25 7.42
C LEU A 133 -16.95 8.05 8.26
N ASP A 134 -16.86 8.17 9.58
CA ASP A 134 -18.01 8.11 10.49
C ASP A 134 -18.89 9.38 10.45
N GLU A 135 -18.42 10.46 9.80
CA GLU A 135 -19.17 11.71 9.61
C GLU A 135 -19.95 11.75 8.29
N ILE A 136 -19.64 10.85 7.34
CA ILE A 136 -20.28 10.73 6.03
C ILE A 136 -21.67 10.06 6.14
N PRO A 137 -22.65 10.30 5.24
CA PRO A 137 -23.93 9.58 5.25
C PRO A 137 -23.78 8.05 5.27
N SER A 138 -24.58 7.35 6.07
CA SER A 138 -24.47 5.88 6.25
C SER A 138 -24.62 5.09 4.95
N LYS A 139 -25.47 5.57 4.02
CA LYS A 139 -25.59 4.99 2.66
C LYS A 139 -24.23 4.98 1.95
N MET A 140 -23.49 6.08 2.06
CA MET A 140 -22.20 6.25 1.42
C MET A 140 -21.07 5.51 2.14
N GLN A 141 -21.11 5.48 3.48
CA GLN A 141 -20.24 4.61 4.27
C GLN A 141 -20.35 3.15 3.80
N ASN A 142 -21.57 2.64 3.68
CA ASN A 142 -21.84 1.28 3.23
C ASN A 142 -21.37 1.05 1.79
N LYS A 143 -21.59 2.01 0.89
CA LYS A 143 -21.12 1.94 -0.50
C LYS A 143 -19.59 1.83 -0.57
N ILE A 144 -18.86 2.66 0.17
CA ILE A 144 -17.39 2.62 0.27
C ILE A 144 -16.93 1.27 0.84
N ILE A 145 -17.50 0.84 1.97
CA ILE A 145 -17.15 -0.45 2.60
C ILE A 145 -17.39 -1.61 1.63
N ASN A 146 -18.51 -1.62 0.94
CA ASN A 146 -18.86 -2.68 -0.01
C ASN A 146 -17.93 -2.71 -1.21
N PHE A 147 -17.48 -1.55 -1.71
CA PHE A 147 -16.46 -1.48 -2.74
C PHE A 147 -15.16 -2.17 -2.30
N PHE A 148 -14.64 -1.85 -1.11
CA PHE A 148 -13.42 -2.48 -0.60
C PHE A 148 -13.60 -3.97 -0.26
N LYS A 149 -14.80 -4.40 0.15
CA LYS A 149 -15.12 -5.83 0.34
C LYS A 149 -15.10 -6.59 -0.98
N LYS A 150 -15.80 -6.07 -2.00
CA LYS A 150 -15.88 -6.70 -3.32
C LYS A 150 -14.52 -6.75 -4.02
N ASN A 151 -13.68 -5.73 -3.83
CA ASN A 151 -12.39 -5.58 -4.50
C ASN A 151 -11.18 -5.89 -3.59
N ARG A 152 -11.37 -6.59 -2.46
CA ARG A 152 -10.33 -6.81 -1.44
C ARG A 152 -9.02 -7.32 -2.04
N ILE A 153 -9.07 -8.39 -2.83
CA ILE A 153 -7.89 -9.03 -3.40
C ILE A 153 -7.12 -8.04 -4.28
N ARG A 154 -7.81 -7.32 -5.18
CA ARG A 154 -7.20 -6.33 -6.07
C ARG A 154 -6.56 -5.19 -5.28
N VAL A 155 -7.28 -4.60 -4.32
CA VAL A 155 -6.78 -3.49 -3.49
C VAL A 155 -5.55 -3.93 -2.70
N VAL A 156 -5.63 -5.06 -1.99
CA VAL A 156 -4.53 -5.57 -1.16
C VAL A 156 -3.31 -5.91 -2.03
N SER A 157 -3.51 -6.57 -3.16
CA SER A 157 -2.44 -6.89 -4.10
C SER A 157 -1.75 -5.64 -4.61
N ASP A 158 -2.52 -4.62 -5.03
CA ASP A 158 -1.93 -3.40 -5.59
C ASP A 158 -1.11 -2.61 -4.56
N ILE A 159 -1.57 -2.53 -3.30
CA ILE A 159 -0.89 -1.74 -2.26
C ILE A 159 0.28 -2.47 -1.58
N ILE A 160 0.26 -3.81 -1.55
CA ILE A 160 1.33 -4.65 -0.94
C ILE A 160 2.31 -5.17 -1.99
N LYS A 161 1.81 -5.90 -3.00
CA LYS A 161 2.63 -6.58 -4.01
C LYS A 161 2.99 -5.66 -5.18
N GLY A 162 2.04 -4.84 -5.64
CA GLY A 162 2.17 -4.09 -6.88
C GLY A 162 1.93 -4.95 -8.12
N ARG A 163 2.32 -4.46 -9.29
CA ARG A 163 2.12 -5.12 -10.59
C ARG A 163 3.37 -4.98 -11.48
N GLY A 164 3.48 -5.86 -12.48
CA GLY A 164 4.57 -5.85 -13.46
C GLY A 164 5.88 -6.41 -12.92
N GLY A 165 6.97 -6.28 -13.68
CA GLY A 165 8.28 -6.86 -13.34
C GLY A 165 8.94 -6.33 -12.06
N LEU A 166 8.39 -5.27 -11.45
CA LEU A 166 8.84 -4.68 -10.19
C LEU A 166 7.88 -4.93 -9.01
N SER A 167 6.96 -5.89 -9.16
CA SER A 167 6.13 -6.36 -8.04
C SER A 167 7.00 -7.05 -7.00
N ALA A 168 6.71 -6.86 -5.72
CA ALA A 168 7.42 -7.55 -4.64
C ALA A 168 7.07 -9.05 -4.64
N ASP A 169 8.08 -9.91 -4.54
CA ASP A 169 7.92 -11.35 -4.36
C ASP A 169 8.06 -11.73 -2.87
N TRP A 170 8.76 -10.90 -2.11
CA TRP A 170 9.00 -11.09 -0.69
C TRP A 170 8.89 -9.77 0.09
N MET A 171 8.57 -9.88 1.37
CA MET A 171 8.71 -8.78 2.33
C MET A 171 9.71 -9.16 3.43
N LEU A 172 10.78 -8.39 3.55
CA LEU A 172 11.72 -8.45 4.67
C LEU A 172 11.41 -7.31 5.63
N VAL A 173 11.12 -7.68 6.88
CA VAL A 173 10.95 -6.72 7.98
C VAL A 173 12.16 -6.84 8.89
N ALA A 174 12.88 -5.74 9.08
CA ALA A 174 13.96 -5.64 10.03
C ALA A 174 13.52 -4.80 11.23
N LYS A 175 13.63 -5.37 12.43
CA LYS A 175 13.23 -4.75 13.69
C LYS A 175 14.47 -4.57 14.56
N TYR A 176 14.79 -3.32 14.87
CA TYR A 176 15.83 -2.98 15.82
C TYR A 176 15.25 -2.88 17.23
N ASP A 177 15.78 -3.67 18.17
CA ASP A 177 15.49 -3.57 19.59
C ASP A 177 16.61 -2.77 20.28
N LYS A 178 16.24 -1.59 20.80
CA LYS A 178 17.16 -0.71 21.52
C LYS A 178 17.62 -1.28 22.85
N ILE A 179 16.79 -2.08 23.51
CA ILE A 179 17.07 -2.63 24.85
C ILE A 179 18.17 -3.67 24.74
N SER A 180 18.06 -4.56 23.77
CA SER A 180 19.04 -5.62 23.54
C SER A 180 20.14 -5.24 22.54
N ASN A 181 20.15 -4.01 22.02
CA ASN A 181 21.05 -3.52 20.98
C ASN A 181 21.19 -4.49 19.78
N ALA A 182 20.07 -5.08 19.35
CA ALA A 182 20.06 -6.16 18.36
C ALA A 182 19.06 -5.90 17.24
N THR A 183 19.41 -6.33 16.02
CA THR A 183 18.48 -6.33 14.87
C THR A 183 17.98 -7.74 14.64
N THR A 184 16.66 -7.91 14.71
CA THR A 184 15.95 -9.13 14.32
C THR A 184 15.29 -8.92 12.97
N TRP A 185 15.07 -9.98 12.21
CA TRP A 185 14.42 -9.87 10.91
C TRP A 185 13.47 -11.04 10.64
N VAL A 186 12.50 -10.80 9.77
CA VAL A 186 11.58 -11.83 9.25
C VAL A 186 11.39 -11.63 7.75
N LEU A 187 11.51 -12.71 6.99
CA LEU A 187 11.30 -12.75 5.56
C LEU A 187 10.08 -13.62 5.26
N LYS A 188 9.09 -13.09 4.54
CA LYS A 188 7.87 -13.81 4.16
C LYS A 188 7.55 -13.64 2.68
N ASP A 189 7.00 -14.71 2.08
CA ASP A 189 6.46 -14.70 0.73
C ASP A 189 5.36 -13.64 0.60
N ILE A 190 5.32 -12.93 -0.52
CA ILE A 190 4.37 -11.82 -0.69
C ILE A 190 2.92 -12.27 -0.61
N ASN A 191 2.58 -13.51 -1.04
CA ASN A 191 1.21 -14.01 -0.96
C ASN A 191 0.82 -14.29 0.49
N PHE A 192 1.75 -14.81 1.30
CA PHE A 192 1.55 -14.91 2.74
C PHE A 192 1.28 -13.51 3.34
N VAL A 193 2.09 -12.51 2.99
CA VAL A 193 1.96 -11.14 3.49
C VAL A 193 0.62 -10.50 3.08
N MET A 194 0.20 -10.69 1.82
CA MET A 194 -1.10 -10.23 1.33
C MET A 194 -2.25 -10.87 2.09
N ASN A 195 -2.21 -12.19 2.28
CA ASN A 195 -3.23 -12.91 3.03
C ASN A 195 -3.26 -12.48 4.49
N PHE A 196 -2.09 -12.38 5.13
CA PHE A 196 -1.97 -11.99 6.52
C PHE A 196 -2.57 -10.59 6.77
N PHE A 197 -2.11 -9.57 6.03
CA PHE A 197 -2.60 -8.20 6.24
C PHE A 197 -3.99 -7.95 5.65
N GLY A 198 -4.35 -8.62 4.56
CA GLY A 198 -5.67 -8.52 3.94
C GLY A 198 -6.79 -9.23 4.72
N ASN A 199 -6.44 -10.11 5.65
CA ASN A 199 -7.40 -10.84 6.48
C ASN A 199 -8.04 -9.94 7.56
N GLY A 200 -9.30 -10.22 7.87
CA GLY A 200 -10.10 -9.50 8.87
C GLY A 200 -11.25 -8.69 8.29
N LYS A 201 -11.99 -8.03 9.18
CA LYS A 201 -13.18 -7.23 8.80
C LYS A 201 -12.75 -5.96 8.04
N ILE A 202 -13.60 -5.54 7.10
CA ILE A 202 -13.53 -4.21 6.49
C ILE A 202 -14.60 -3.35 7.15
N CYS A 203 -14.18 -2.36 7.93
CA CYS A 203 -15.05 -1.51 8.73
C CYS A 203 -14.41 -0.15 9.02
N ILE A 204 -15.24 0.81 9.41
CA ILE A 204 -14.76 2.13 9.86
C ILE A 204 -14.14 1.96 11.25
N SER A 205 -12.98 2.58 11.45
CA SER A 205 -12.28 2.56 12.74
C SER A 205 -12.97 3.48 13.76
N PRO A 206 -12.72 3.30 15.07
CA PRO A 206 -13.27 4.20 16.09
C PRO A 206 -12.91 5.68 15.90
N LYS A 207 -11.80 5.94 15.19
CA LYS A 207 -11.34 7.31 14.85
C LYS A 207 -11.75 7.73 13.43
N GLY A 208 -12.71 7.06 12.79
CA GLY A 208 -13.25 7.47 11.50
C GLY A 208 -12.31 7.27 10.30
N SER A 209 -11.34 6.36 10.38
CA SER A 209 -10.55 5.86 9.25
C SER A 209 -11.15 4.55 8.73
N LEU A 210 -10.57 3.88 7.73
CA LEU A 210 -11.05 2.56 7.28
C LEU A 210 -10.03 1.48 7.64
N TYR A 211 -10.50 0.41 8.27
CA TYR A 211 -9.77 -0.84 8.36
C TYR A 211 -10.12 -1.72 7.17
N ILE A 212 -9.10 -2.24 6.50
CA ILE A 212 -9.18 -3.23 5.44
C ILE A 212 -8.40 -4.45 5.95
N GLY A 213 -9.07 -5.29 6.75
CA GLY A 213 -8.36 -6.32 7.51
C GLY A 213 -7.43 -5.67 8.53
N ARG A 214 -6.13 -5.99 8.45
CA ARG A 214 -5.07 -5.40 9.29
C ARG A 214 -4.42 -4.15 8.66
N ILE A 215 -4.91 -3.71 7.51
CA ILE A 215 -4.44 -2.50 6.83
C ILE A 215 -5.28 -1.31 7.26
N THR A 216 -4.64 -0.21 7.65
CA THR A 216 -5.32 1.05 7.95
C THR A 216 -5.22 2.00 6.76
N MET A 217 -6.36 2.42 6.23
CA MET A 217 -6.49 3.49 5.25
C MET A 217 -6.87 4.79 5.94
N GLN A 218 -6.04 5.82 5.77
CA GLN A 218 -6.21 7.11 6.43
C GLN A 218 -5.78 8.26 5.51
N ARG A 219 -6.24 9.48 5.82
CA ARG A 219 -5.60 10.70 5.31
C ARG A 219 -4.12 10.70 5.72
N LYS A 220 -3.21 11.09 4.82
CA LYS A 220 -1.79 11.23 5.14
C LYS A 220 -1.56 12.24 6.28
N GLY A 221 -2.02 13.47 6.09
CA GLY A 221 -1.69 14.59 6.98
C GLY A 221 -0.19 14.97 6.99
N GLY A 222 0.13 16.11 7.59
CA GLY A 222 1.50 16.65 7.61
C GLY A 222 2.01 17.07 6.22
N THR A 223 3.30 17.35 6.12
CA THR A 223 3.96 17.78 4.87
C THR A 223 4.93 16.72 4.34
N PRO A 224 5.21 16.67 3.02
CA PRO A 224 4.42 17.25 1.91
C PRO A 224 3.18 16.40 1.57
N ASP A 225 2.23 17.00 0.84
CA ASP A 225 0.98 16.40 0.34
C ASP A 225 0.03 15.84 1.42
N PRO A 226 -0.54 16.70 2.30
CA PRO A 226 -1.39 16.27 3.40
C PRO A 226 -2.70 15.57 2.96
N THR A 227 -3.15 15.83 1.74
CA THR A 227 -4.45 15.41 1.19
C THR A 227 -4.40 14.08 0.44
N LYS A 228 -3.25 13.41 0.36
CA LYS A 228 -3.19 12.05 -0.21
C LYS A 228 -3.83 11.04 0.74
N ILE A 229 -4.44 10.00 0.18
CA ILE A 229 -4.82 8.81 0.95
C ILE A 229 -3.58 7.93 1.15
N GLN A 230 -3.46 7.36 2.35
CA GLN A 230 -2.30 6.61 2.81
C GLN A 230 -2.75 5.27 3.41
N PHE A 231 -2.05 4.21 3.04
CA PHE A 231 -2.23 2.87 3.60
C PHE A 231 -1.06 2.53 4.51
N LYS A 232 -1.36 2.04 5.71
CA LYS A 232 -0.37 1.63 6.71
C LYS A 232 -0.65 0.24 7.22
N ILE A 233 0.43 -0.47 7.56
CA ILE A 233 0.42 -1.75 8.27
C ILE A 233 1.30 -1.65 9.50
N LYS A 234 1.23 -2.68 10.34
CA LYS A 234 2.18 -2.95 11.42
C LYS A 234 3.10 -4.10 11.03
N PRO A 235 4.28 -3.84 10.42
CA PRO A 235 5.14 -4.90 9.92
C PRO A 235 5.60 -5.88 11.01
N CYS A 236 5.76 -5.45 12.27
CA CYS A 236 6.20 -6.36 13.32
C CYS A 236 5.19 -7.49 13.62
N GLU A 237 3.92 -7.36 13.20
CA GLU A 237 2.95 -8.46 13.34
C GLU A 237 3.39 -9.73 12.59
N LEU A 238 4.26 -9.61 11.57
CA LEU A 238 4.81 -10.76 10.85
C LEU A 238 5.77 -11.63 11.70
N PHE A 239 6.36 -11.09 12.77
CA PHE A 239 7.23 -11.88 13.67
C PHE A 239 6.42 -12.87 14.53
N GLY A 240 5.16 -12.57 14.81
CA GLY A 240 4.26 -13.45 15.57
C GLY A 240 3.47 -14.42 14.70
N SER A 241 3.55 -14.29 13.38
CA SER A 241 2.93 -15.21 12.44
C SER A 241 3.88 -16.39 12.21
N GLY A 242 3.49 -17.58 12.66
CA GLY A 242 4.29 -18.81 12.52
C GLY A 242 4.82 -19.04 11.11
N ALA A 243 5.90 -19.82 11.00
CA ALA A 243 6.64 -20.09 9.76
C ALA A 243 5.70 -20.53 8.63
#